data_AF-A0A7C7UMW3-F1
#
_entry.id   AF-A0A7C7UMW3-F1
#
_cell.length_a   1.000
_cell.length_b   1.000
_cell.length_c   1.000
_cell.angle_alpha   90.00
_cell.angle_beta   90.00
_cell.angle_gamma   90.00
#
_symmetry.space_group_name_H-M   'P 1'
#
loop_
_entity.id
_entity.type
_entity.pdbx_description
1 polymer ?
#
loop_
_entity_poly.entity_id
_entity_poly.type
_entity_poly.pdbx_seq_one_letter_code
_entity_poly.pdbx_strand_id
1 'polypeptide(L)'
;MNDRIYIFDTTLRDGAQTPWIGMGFWDRFIIAKALADIGVDVIELGFAANHVDYEMIKKMAKYICNPEYSTNRTVPVACSLARAVKEDVRKAFETIEPAPPEKRRIHVFIGTSQELMDYSIGKKQEVVLSMIRENVSYARELIGDIGDVEYSSEDALRTDLDFLLETIQSAVDCGASVINVPDTTGFARPDEYYDRIIAIRKNVKGIENVLLSAHIHHDSGNSVATTLKGIEAGIRQVEGTVLQLGERTGNVDWMSVVTNLNILKDFYKVDVSHIDTTKFFDVSRLVASIIEHPIPLVHPVTGRAAFAESSGIHVKGILREPKTYFVIPAATVGREVEIVLGQTSGTNTVADFLRKHGYTDFTEELVEKITEAVKEYSTEIKDGLTQTEALLFVEHFMNDRPMENRITLKDFQSSNSLNGPAKINVSIVVDGSEKTGYGEGVGPIDAFMNAMRNILNMKDAKLQLWKEHAAYHGRGAPGFEIINEMKFSPEELELIGNNTISAGQEALAKSVVEIEYHGKTYSGRGVELDITKASYLAIVNAFDAIFRLNNISY
;
A
#
# COMPACT_ATOMS: atom_id res chain seq x y z
N MET A 1 -3.46 32.85 -3.55
CA MET A 1 -3.11 31.87 -2.50
C MET A 1 -3.79 30.59 -2.91
N ASN A 2 -3.04 29.53 -3.19
CA ASN A 2 -3.63 28.24 -3.55
C ASN A 2 -4.38 27.69 -2.35
N ASP A 3 -5.63 27.28 -2.58
CA ASP A 3 -6.52 26.71 -1.57
C ASP A 3 -6.10 25.26 -1.29
N ARG A 4 -4.99 25.09 -0.55
CA ARG A 4 -4.30 23.82 -0.37
C ARG A 4 -5.05 22.88 0.57
N ILE A 5 -5.07 21.58 0.25
CA ILE A 5 -5.51 20.52 1.16
C ILE A 5 -4.29 19.90 1.83
N TYR A 6 -4.27 19.91 3.16
CA TYR A 6 -3.25 19.24 3.97
C TYR A 6 -3.58 17.75 4.12
N ILE A 7 -2.60 16.88 3.90
CA ILE A 7 -2.75 15.44 4.10
C ILE A 7 -2.15 15.06 5.45
N PHE A 8 -3.00 14.53 6.31
CA PHE A 8 -2.62 13.95 7.59
C PHE A 8 -2.73 12.43 7.46
N ASP A 9 -1.60 11.74 7.59
CA ASP A 9 -1.57 10.28 7.61
C ASP A 9 -1.56 9.75 9.05
N THR A 10 -2.51 8.88 9.37
CA THR A 10 -2.60 8.17 10.66
C THR A 10 -2.36 6.65 10.51
N THR A 11 -1.65 6.22 9.46
CA THR A 11 -1.36 4.79 9.24
C THR A 11 -0.57 4.20 10.40
N LEU A 12 0.31 4.98 11.04
CA LEU A 12 1.17 4.53 12.15
C LEU A 12 0.49 4.55 13.52
N ARG A 13 -0.71 5.14 13.62
CA ARG A 13 -1.52 5.19 14.85
C ARG A 13 -2.85 4.48 14.65
N ASP A 14 -3.80 5.07 13.94
CA ASP A 14 -5.12 4.45 13.71
C ASP A 14 -4.98 3.22 12.82
N GLY A 15 -4.22 3.32 11.74
CA GLY A 15 -3.94 2.19 10.86
C GLY A 15 -3.31 1.02 11.61
N ALA A 16 -2.38 1.28 12.54
CA ALA A 16 -1.74 0.28 13.38
C ALA A 16 -2.69 -0.37 14.42
N GLN A 17 -3.89 0.20 14.64
CA GLN A 17 -4.96 -0.40 15.46
C GLN A 17 -5.82 -1.39 14.67
N THR A 18 -5.61 -1.54 13.36
CA THR A 18 -6.28 -2.59 12.57
C THR A 18 -6.04 -3.94 13.25
N PRO A 19 -7.10 -4.72 13.56
CA PRO A 19 -6.92 -6.02 14.16
C PRO A 19 -6.08 -6.95 13.26
N TRP A 20 -5.31 -7.84 13.87
CA TRP A 20 -4.47 -8.87 13.22
C TRP A 20 -3.22 -8.38 12.47
N ILE A 21 -2.89 -7.08 12.50
CA ILE A 21 -1.60 -6.59 12.00
C ILE A 21 -0.69 -6.14 13.16
N GLY A 22 0.61 -6.10 12.90
CA GLY A 22 1.61 -5.59 13.84
C GLY A 22 2.73 -4.86 13.11
N MET A 23 3.18 -3.74 13.67
CA MET A 23 4.29 -2.95 13.13
C MET A 23 5.32 -2.68 14.22
N GLY A 24 6.54 -3.17 14.02
CA GLY A 24 7.69 -2.82 14.86
C GLY A 24 8.26 -1.43 14.52
N PHE A 25 9.33 -1.04 15.22
CA PHE A 25 9.96 0.27 14.98
C PHE A 25 10.44 0.43 13.54
N TRP A 26 11.14 -0.58 12.99
CA TRP A 26 11.64 -0.54 11.61
C TRP A 26 10.51 -0.37 10.59
N ASP A 27 9.41 -1.09 10.80
CA ASP A 27 8.22 -1.07 9.93
C ASP A 27 7.64 0.34 9.87
N ARG A 28 7.38 0.93 11.04
CA ARG A 28 6.83 2.27 11.16
C ARG A 28 7.79 3.33 10.63
N PHE A 29 9.08 3.17 10.88
CA PHE A 29 10.11 4.10 10.41
C PHE A 29 10.16 4.17 8.88
N ILE A 30 10.18 3.02 8.20
CA ILE A 30 10.22 2.96 6.75
C ILE A 30 8.93 3.48 6.12
N ILE A 31 7.76 3.18 6.71
CA ILE A 31 6.49 3.78 6.27
C ILE A 31 6.51 5.30 6.48
N ALA A 32 6.93 5.79 7.65
CA ALA A 32 7.03 7.23 7.94
C ALA A 32 7.93 7.95 6.93
N LYS A 33 9.06 7.33 6.57
CA LYS A 33 9.97 7.87 5.56
C LYS A 33 9.33 7.91 4.18
N ALA A 34 8.65 6.85 3.76
CA ALA A 34 7.91 6.81 2.50
C ALA A 34 6.82 7.90 2.43
N LEU A 35 6.09 8.12 3.52
CA LEU A 35 5.08 9.18 3.66
C LEU A 35 5.73 10.58 3.65
N ALA A 36 6.89 10.76 4.26
CA ALA A 36 7.63 12.02 4.15
C ALA A 36 8.11 12.28 2.71
N ASP A 37 8.62 11.26 2.03
CA ASP A 37 9.14 11.33 0.65
C ASP A 37 8.05 11.59 -0.40
N ILE A 38 6.79 11.24 -0.10
CA ILE A 38 5.63 11.51 -0.98
C ILE A 38 5.01 12.89 -0.73
N GLY A 39 5.42 13.58 0.33
CA GLY A 39 4.97 14.94 0.64
C GLY A 39 3.79 15.04 1.62
N VAL A 40 3.50 14.00 2.41
CA VAL A 40 2.49 14.06 3.48
C VAL A 40 2.81 15.22 4.44
N ASP A 41 1.80 15.99 4.82
CA ASP A 41 1.96 17.21 5.61
C ASP A 41 2.12 16.94 7.10
N VAL A 42 1.36 15.97 7.62
CA VAL A 42 1.32 15.61 9.03
C VAL A 42 1.35 14.09 9.14
N ILE A 43 2.22 13.56 10.00
CA ILE A 43 2.23 12.12 10.32
C ILE A 43 1.90 11.97 11.80
N GLU A 44 0.83 11.24 12.11
CA GLU A 44 0.52 10.81 13.47
C GLU A 44 1.35 9.59 13.82
N LEU A 45 2.44 9.85 14.53
CA LEU A 45 3.51 8.88 14.79
C LEU A 45 3.09 7.77 15.78
N GLY A 46 1.99 7.97 16.51
CA GLY A 46 1.46 7.02 17.47
C GLY A 46 0.68 7.69 18.60
N PHE A 47 0.43 6.91 19.66
CA PHE A 47 -0.23 7.38 20.87
C PHE A 47 0.73 7.28 22.06
N ALA A 48 1.35 8.39 22.46
CA ALA A 48 2.40 8.41 23.49
C ALA A 48 1.99 7.87 24.87
N ALA A 49 0.70 7.76 25.18
CA ALA A 49 0.25 7.10 26.41
C ALA A 49 0.49 5.58 26.38
N ASN A 50 0.60 4.99 25.19
CA ASN A 50 1.06 3.62 25.00
C ASN A 50 2.59 3.55 25.14
N HIS A 51 3.05 2.86 26.18
CA HIS A 51 4.48 2.71 26.48
C HIS A 51 5.29 2.05 25.34
N VAL A 52 4.65 1.25 24.49
CA VAL A 52 5.32 0.63 23.31
C VAL A 52 5.63 1.70 22.25
N ASP A 53 4.78 2.71 22.12
CA ASP A 53 4.91 3.74 21.09
C ASP A 53 5.84 4.88 21.52
N TYR A 54 5.94 5.18 22.82
CA TYR A 54 6.63 6.37 23.36
C TYR A 54 8.04 6.58 22.78
N GLU A 55 8.92 5.57 22.87
CA GLU A 55 10.29 5.68 22.35
C GLU A 55 10.34 5.66 20.81
N MET A 56 9.38 5.00 20.16
CA MET A 56 9.30 4.96 18.70
C MET A 56 8.92 6.34 18.13
N ILE A 57 7.93 6.99 18.72
CA ILE A 57 7.50 8.36 18.36
C ILE A 57 8.69 9.31 18.51
N LYS A 58 9.42 9.24 19.64
CA LYS A 58 10.58 10.10 19.91
C LYS A 58 11.68 9.98 18.86
N LYS A 59 11.98 8.75 18.44
CA LYS A 59 12.94 8.50 17.36
C LYS A 59 12.43 9.02 16.02
N MET A 60 11.19 8.71 15.65
CA MET A 60 10.63 9.16 14.36
C MET A 60 10.50 10.68 14.28
N ALA A 61 10.09 11.35 15.36
CA ALA A 61 10.03 12.82 15.43
C ALA A 61 11.41 13.44 15.16
N LYS A 62 12.48 12.84 15.68
CA LYS A 62 13.86 13.28 15.42
C LYS A 62 14.31 13.02 13.99
N TYR A 63 14.14 11.82 13.46
CA TYR A 63 14.80 11.43 12.20
C TYR A 63 13.95 11.69 10.95
N ILE A 64 12.62 11.69 11.08
CA ILE A 64 11.70 11.92 9.94
C ILE A 64 11.20 13.36 9.90
N CYS A 65 10.90 13.95 11.06
CA CYS A 65 10.21 15.25 11.16
C CYS A 65 11.17 16.42 11.48
N ASN A 66 12.48 16.20 11.41
CA ASN A 66 13.49 17.23 11.61
C ASN A 66 14.41 17.32 10.38
N PRO A 67 14.48 18.48 9.70
CA PRO A 67 15.27 18.64 8.48
C PRO A 67 16.79 18.55 8.72
N GLU A 68 17.26 18.61 9.97
CA GLU A 68 18.67 18.40 10.32
C GLU A 68 19.10 16.93 10.14
N TYR A 69 18.19 16.00 10.41
CA TYR A 69 18.47 14.55 10.39
C TYR A 69 17.87 13.85 9.18
N SER A 70 16.80 14.41 8.62
CA SER A 70 16.11 13.89 7.45
C SER A 70 16.84 14.25 6.16
N THR A 71 16.76 13.35 5.17
CA THR A 71 17.22 13.63 3.81
C THR A 71 16.29 14.57 3.05
N ASN A 72 15.09 14.82 3.57
CA ASN A 72 14.10 15.70 2.95
C ASN A 72 14.25 17.14 3.42
N ARG A 73 14.27 18.09 2.48
CA ARG A 73 14.28 19.53 2.80
C ARG A 73 12.96 20.00 3.42
N THR A 74 11.87 19.38 3.02
CA THR A 74 10.54 19.62 3.58
C THR A 74 10.14 18.38 4.34
N VAL A 75 9.93 18.52 5.66
CA VAL A 75 9.57 17.44 6.56
C VAL A 75 8.12 17.61 7.07
N PRO A 76 7.43 16.51 7.39
CA PRO A 76 6.08 16.56 7.95
C PRO A 76 6.08 17.13 9.36
N VAL A 77 4.90 17.55 9.83
CA VAL A 77 4.65 17.83 11.25
C VAL A 77 4.57 16.50 12.00
N ALA A 78 5.31 16.39 13.11
CA ALA A 78 5.24 15.28 14.05
C ALA A 78 4.00 15.44 14.93
N CYS A 79 3.03 14.54 14.76
CA CYS A 79 1.82 14.52 15.59
C CYS A 79 1.83 13.32 16.55
N SER A 80 1.43 13.56 17.80
CA SER A 80 1.09 12.49 18.76
C SER A 80 -0.31 12.71 19.29
N LEU A 81 -1.11 11.64 19.29
CA LEU A 81 -2.43 11.62 19.91
C LEU A 81 -2.31 11.66 21.44
N ALA A 82 -3.24 12.32 22.10
CA ALA A 82 -3.40 12.37 23.55
C ALA A 82 -4.89 12.39 23.92
N ARG A 83 -5.28 11.59 24.92
CA ARG A 83 -6.57 11.80 25.58
C ARG A 83 -6.55 13.16 26.27
N ALA A 84 -7.72 13.76 26.51
CA ALA A 84 -7.89 14.97 27.31
C ALA A 84 -7.58 14.75 28.82
N VAL A 85 -6.33 14.40 29.12
CA VAL A 85 -5.75 14.21 30.45
C VAL A 85 -4.32 14.76 30.45
N LYS A 86 -3.98 15.59 31.43
CA LYS A 86 -2.70 16.34 31.47
C LYS A 86 -1.46 15.45 31.29
N GLU A 87 -1.49 14.26 31.86
CA GLU A 87 -0.38 13.31 31.77
C GLU A 87 -0.14 12.81 30.34
N ASP A 88 -1.22 12.53 29.59
CA ASP A 88 -1.12 12.09 28.20
C ASP A 88 -0.67 13.25 27.30
N VAL A 89 -1.18 14.47 27.53
CA VAL A 89 -0.76 15.69 26.81
C VAL A 89 0.73 15.97 27.03
N ARG A 90 1.22 15.83 28.28
CA ARG A 90 2.65 15.97 28.60
C ARG A 90 3.49 14.94 27.85
N LYS A 91 3.09 13.66 27.88
CA LYS A 91 3.80 12.60 27.15
C LYS A 91 3.83 12.84 25.65
N ALA A 92 2.71 13.26 25.06
CA ALA A 92 2.65 13.59 23.65
C ALA A 92 3.69 14.65 23.29
N PHE A 93 3.76 15.75 24.05
CA PHE A 93 4.78 16.79 23.88
C PHE A 93 6.22 16.25 23.96
N GLU A 94 6.54 15.49 25.02
CA GLU A 94 7.90 14.96 25.24
C GLU A 94 8.38 14.06 24.09
N THR A 95 7.46 13.30 23.48
CA THR A 95 7.81 12.42 22.36
C THR A 95 8.00 13.18 21.05
N ILE A 96 7.35 14.31 20.84
CA ILE A 96 7.50 15.10 19.60
C ILE A 96 8.51 16.26 19.74
N GLU A 97 8.95 16.59 20.94
CA GLU A 97 9.94 17.63 21.24
C GLU A 97 11.21 17.55 20.37
N PRO A 98 11.74 16.38 19.97
CA PRO A 98 12.90 16.32 19.06
C PRO A 98 12.68 16.95 17.67
N ALA A 99 11.45 17.15 17.23
CA ALA A 99 11.13 17.90 16.02
C ALA A 99 11.28 19.41 16.25
N PRO A 100 11.55 20.24 15.22
CA PRO A 100 11.52 21.70 15.34
C PRO A 100 10.17 22.22 15.87
N PRO A 101 10.12 23.33 16.63
CA PRO A 101 8.88 23.84 17.24
C PRO A 101 7.69 23.97 16.26
N GLU A 102 7.91 24.46 15.04
CA GLU A 102 6.91 24.59 13.97
C GLU A 102 6.48 23.27 13.33
N LYS A 103 7.12 22.16 13.72
CA LYS A 103 6.84 20.79 13.26
C LYS A 103 6.32 19.91 14.39
N ARG A 104 5.80 20.50 15.47
CA ARG A 104 5.19 19.77 16.59
C ARG A 104 3.68 19.96 16.57
N ARG A 105 2.94 18.86 16.74
CA ARG A 105 1.50 18.88 16.95
C ARG A 105 1.09 17.94 18.10
N ILE A 106 0.33 18.47 19.05
CA ILE A 106 -0.40 17.64 20.02
C ILE A 106 -1.84 17.54 19.52
N HIS A 107 -2.32 16.31 19.33
CA HIS A 107 -3.70 16.04 18.97
C HIS A 107 -4.47 15.56 20.21
N VAL A 108 -5.32 16.43 20.76
CA VAL A 108 -6.14 16.14 21.93
C VAL A 108 -7.53 15.68 21.51
N PHE A 109 -8.03 14.57 22.06
CA PHE A 109 -9.39 14.11 21.80
C PHE A 109 -10.17 13.75 23.07
N ILE A 110 -11.50 13.79 22.95
CA ILE A 110 -12.44 13.27 23.95
C ILE A 110 -13.77 12.90 23.27
N GLY A 111 -14.38 11.79 23.69
CA GLY A 111 -15.73 11.37 23.28
C GLY A 111 -16.80 12.37 23.68
N THR A 112 -17.58 12.84 22.70
CA THR A 112 -18.59 13.89 22.91
C THR A 112 -20.03 13.45 22.66
N SER A 113 -20.25 12.32 21.99
CA SER A 113 -21.60 11.78 21.82
C SER A 113 -22.16 11.29 23.16
N GLN A 114 -23.50 11.23 23.24
CA GLN A 114 -24.17 10.81 24.46
C GLN A 114 -23.76 9.37 24.83
N GLU A 115 -23.66 8.48 23.85
CA GLU A 115 -23.25 7.09 24.05
C GLU A 115 -21.83 6.96 24.59
N LEU A 116 -20.86 7.73 24.06
CA LEU A 116 -19.49 7.70 24.58
C LEU A 116 -19.42 8.31 25.98
N MET A 117 -20.13 9.42 26.22
CA MET A 117 -20.19 10.06 27.54
C MET A 117 -20.78 9.14 28.61
N ASP A 118 -21.84 8.40 28.29
CA ASP A 118 -22.51 7.51 29.24
C ASP A 118 -21.77 6.18 29.44
N TYR A 119 -21.28 5.57 28.35
CA TYR A 119 -20.82 4.18 28.37
C TYR A 119 -19.30 3.99 28.24
N SER A 120 -18.58 4.95 27.67
CA SER A 120 -17.12 4.86 27.49
C SER A 120 -16.38 5.63 28.58
N ILE A 121 -16.64 6.94 28.71
CA ILE A 121 -15.89 7.81 29.62
C ILE A 121 -16.60 8.06 30.96
N GLY A 122 -17.91 7.86 31.04
CA GLY A 122 -18.71 8.04 32.25
C GLY A 122 -18.70 9.49 32.77
N LYS A 123 -18.81 10.48 31.88
CA LYS A 123 -18.71 11.92 32.19
C LYS A 123 -19.93 12.68 31.68
N LYS A 124 -20.31 13.74 32.40
CA LYS A 124 -21.33 14.70 31.96
C LYS A 124 -20.74 15.80 31.10
N GLN A 125 -21.59 16.46 30.31
CA GLN A 125 -21.22 17.56 29.41
C GLN A 125 -20.37 18.64 30.08
N GLU A 126 -20.71 19.08 31.30
CA GLU A 126 -19.97 20.14 32.00
C GLU A 126 -18.54 19.71 32.36
N VAL A 127 -18.37 18.43 32.70
CA VAL A 127 -17.07 17.86 33.02
C VAL A 127 -16.25 17.71 31.73
N VAL A 128 -16.86 17.26 30.63
CA VAL A 128 -16.22 17.18 29.32
C VAL A 128 -15.73 18.55 28.86
N LEU A 129 -16.56 19.60 28.95
CA LEU A 129 -16.16 20.98 28.62
C LEU A 129 -15.00 21.47 29.50
N SER A 130 -15.00 21.17 30.80
CA SER A 130 -13.88 21.49 31.68
C SER A 130 -12.59 20.78 31.27
N MET A 131 -12.68 19.50 30.89
CA MET A 131 -11.53 18.72 30.43
C MET A 131 -10.98 19.26 29.11
N ILE A 132 -11.84 19.68 28.18
CA ILE A 132 -11.41 20.33 26.93
C ILE A 132 -10.63 21.60 27.26
N ARG A 133 -11.20 22.51 28.05
CA ARG A 133 -10.55 23.78 28.39
C ARG A 133 -9.20 23.57 29.08
N GLU A 134 -9.14 22.66 30.04
CA GLU A 134 -7.90 22.37 30.78
C GLU A 134 -6.81 21.80 29.86
N ASN A 135 -7.14 20.80 29.05
CA ASN A 135 -6.14 20.04 28.31
C ASN A 135 -5.73 20.70 26.99
N VAL A 136 -6.64 21.39 26.32
CA VAL A 136 -6.29 22.18 25.13
C VAL A 136 -5.44 23.39 25.52
N SER A 137 -5.78 24.10 26.62
CA SER A 137 -4.96 25.21 27.12
C SER A 137 -3.57 24.72 27.53
N TYR A 138 -3.49 23.57 28.21
CA TYR A 138 -2.21 22.99 28.61
C TYR A 138 -1.37 22.52 27.40
N ALA A 139 -2.01 21.93 26.39
CA ALA A 139 -1.32 21.59 25.13
C ALA A 139 -0.77 22.85 24.45
N ARG A 140 -1.53 23.94 24.39
CA ARG A 140 -1.08 25.22 23.84
C ARG A 140 0.06 25.83 24.65
N GLU A 141 0.02 25.76 25.98
CA GLU A 141 1.12 26.21 26.85
C GLU A 141 2.44 25.48 26.54
N LEU A 142 2.39 24.15 26.37
CA LEU A 142 3.57 23.34 26.06
C LEU A 142 4.09 23.59 24.64
N ILE A 143 3.18 23.70 23.66
CA ILE A 143 3.53 23.87 22.23
C ILE A 143 4.00 25.28 21.90
N GLY A 144 3.52 26.29 22.64
CA GLY A 144 3.75 27.70 22.35
C GLY A 144 2.99 28.19 21.10
N ASP A 145 3.38 29.36 20.57
CA ASP A 145 2.63 30.04 19.50
C ASP A 145 2.95 29.54 18.09
N ILE A 146 3.97 28.70 17.93
CA ILE A 146 4.53 28.33 16.62
C ILE A 146 4.07 26.93 16.18
N GLY A 147 3.90 26.00 17.11
CA GLY A 147 3.42 24.66 16.79
C GLY A 147 1.90 24.54 16.82
N ASP A 148 1.41 23.34 16.50
CA ASP A 148 -0.02 23.08 16.37
C ASP A 148 -0.63 22.41 17.60
N VAL A 149 -1.87 22.78 17.88
CA VAL A 149 -2.76 22.03 18.78
C VAL A 149 -3.99 21.67 17.99
N GLU A 150 -4.19 20.37 17.81
CA GLU A 150 -5.38 19.82 17.16
C GLU A 150 -6.35 19.29 18.21
N TYR A 151 -7.63 19.57 18.03
CA TYR A 151 -8.69 19.05 18.91
C TYR A 151 -9.75 18.28 18.12
N SER A 152 -10.07 17.09 18.62
CA SER A 152 -11.14 16.23 18.11
C SER A 152 -12.29 16.10 19.12
N SER A 153 -13.50 16.41 18.67
CA SER A 153 -14.72 15.90 19.29
C SER A 153 -15.00 14.50 18.75
N GLU A 154 -14.51 13.47 19.43
CA GLU A 154 -14.72 12.08 19.01
C GLU A 154 -16.23 11.78 18.95
N ASP A 155 -16.63 11.09 17.88
CA ASP A 155 -18.00 10.76 17.50
C ASP A 155 -18.89 11.99 17.21
N ALA A 156 -18.29 13.05 16.66
CA ALA A 156 -18.92 14.34 16.38
C ALA A 156 -20.26 14.26 15.62
N LEU A 157 -20.42 13.28 14.73
CA LEU A 157 -21.62 13.18 13.89
C LEU A 157 -22.85 12.65 14.66
N ARG A 158 -22.63 11.96 15.78
CA ARG A 158 -23.69 11.54 16.71
C ARG A 158 -23.83 12.47 17.92
N THR A 159 -22.92 13.42 18.09
CA THR A 159 -23.02 14.46 19.10
C THR A 159 -24.16 15.43 18.78
N ASP A 160 -24.93 15.80 19.82
CA ASP A 160 -25.92 16.87 19.71
C ASP A 160 -25.26 18.15 19.15
N LEU A 161 -25.93 18.81 18.20
CA LEU A 161 -25.29 19.90 17.46
C LEU A 161 -24.92 21.08 18.37
N ASP A 162 -25.79 21.46 19.31
CA ASP A 162 -25.53 22.60 20.18
C ASP A 162 -24.33 22.28 21.09
N PHE A 163 -24.29 21.07 21.65
CA PHE A 163 -23.16 20.64 22.46
C PHE A 163 -21.85 20.53 21.65
N LEU A 164 -21.88 20.04 20.41
CA LEU A 164 -20.72 20.00 19.52
C LEU A 164 -20.18 21.41 19.23
N LEU A 165 -21.06 22.38 19.02
CA LEU A 165 -20.64 23.77 18.84
C LEU A 165 -19.97 24.33 20.11
N GLU A 166 -20.46 23.97 21.30
CA GLU A 166 -19.84 24.36 22.57
C GLU A 166 -18.48 23.70 22.81
N THR A 167 -18.30 22.43 22.46
CA THR A 167 -17.02 21.73 22.60
C THR A 167 -15.96 22.35 21.68
N ILE A 168 -16.32 22.59 20.42
CA ILE A 168 -15.44 23.22 19.43
C ILE A 168 -15.12 24.66 19.83
N GLN A 169 -16.12 25.47 20.21
CA GLN A 169 -15.88 26.85 20.66
C GLN A 169 -14.92 26.87 21.85
N SER A 170 -15.09 25.97 22.83
CA SER A 170 -14.21 25.88 23.98
C SER A 170 -12.77 25.53 23.58
N ALA A 171 -12.57 24.64 22.60
CA ALA A 171 -11.24 24.31 22.11
C ALA A 171 -10.59 25.48 21.33
N VAL A 172 -11.35 26.17 20.48
CA VAL A 172 -10.88 27.37 19.76
C VAL A 172 -10.47 28.47 20.74
N ASP A 173 -11.30 28.76 21.75
CA ASP A 173 -11.00 29.76 22.78
C ASP A 173 -9.73 29.43 23.59
N CYS A 174 -9.43 28.13 23.74
CA CYS A 174 -8.24 27.63 24.41
C CYS A 174 -7.01 27.50 23.50
N GLY A 175 -7.11 27.92 22.24
CA GLY A 175 -5.98 28.01 21.32
C GLY A 175 -5.75 26.78 20.45
N ALA A 176 -6.76 25.95 20.18
CA ALA A 176 -6.66 24.96 19.11
C ALA A 176 -6.42 25.65 17.75
N SER A 177 -5.39 25.25 17.01
CA SER A 177 -5.11 25.73 15.65
C SER A 177 -5.73 24.85 14.57
N VAL A 178 -6.10 23.62 14.93
CA VAL A 178 -6.81 22.66 14.07
C VAL A 178 -8.00 22.07 14.82
N ILE A 179 -9.16 21.99 14.16
CA ILE A 179 -10.35 21.32 14.68
C ILE A 179 -10.68 20.16 13.75
N ASN A 180 -10.58 18.95 14.28
CA ASN A 180 -10.97 17.75 13.58
C ASN A 180 -12.41 17.36 13.93
N VAL A 181 -13.18 17.05 12.88
CA VAL A 181 -14.59 16.66 12.98
C VAL A 181 -14.72 15.21 12.49
N PRO A 182 -14.53 14.22 13.38
CA PRO A 182 -14.49 12.83 12.98
C PRO A 182 -15.89 12.23 12.80
N ASP A 183 -16.08 11.47 11.71
CA ASP A 183 -17.14 10.45 11.63
C ASP A 183 -16.58 9.12 12.14
N THR A 184 -16.49 9.01 13.46
CA THR A 184 -15.88 7.87 14.17
C THR A 184 -16.53 6.53 13.79
N THR A 185 -17.82 6.52 13.48
CA THR A 185 -18.54 5.28 13.13
C THR A 185 -18.68 5.06 11.64
N GLY A 186 -18.32 6.02 10.78
CA GLY A 186 -18.32 5.87 9.33
C GLY A 186 -19.71 5.77 8.68
N PHE A 187 -20.76 6.24 9.37
CA PHE A 187 -22.16 6.15 8.91
C PHE A 187 -22.77 7.48 8.50
N ALA A 188 -22.01 8.59 8.59
CA ALA A 188 -22.53 9.88 8.17
C ALA A 188 -22.91 9.85 6.69
N ARG A 189 -24.08 10.40 6.38
CA ARG A 189 -24.39 10.70 4.98
C ARG A 189 -23.49 11.84 4.50
N PRO A 190 -22.98 11.81 3.26
CA PRO A 190 -22.11 12.88 2.77
C PRO A 190 -22.72 14.30 2.90
N ASP A 191 -24.03 14.44 2.65
CA ASP A 191 -24.74 15.72 2.80
C ASP A 191 -24.90 16.15 4.28
N GLU A 192 -25.09 15.18 5.18
CA GLU A 192 -25.17 15.45 6.62
C GLU A 192 -23.84 15.96 7.15
N TYR A 193 -22.73 15.34 6.71
CA TYR A 193 -21.40 15.82 7.04
C TYR A 193 -21.16 17.23 6.48
N TYR A 194 -21.55 17.50 5.24
CA TYR A 194 -21.51 18.85 4.66
C TYR A 194 -22.25 19.87 5.54
N ASP A 195 -23.52 19.59 5.87
CA ASP A 195 -24.35 20.47 6.68
C ASP A 195 -23.75 20.70 8.08
N ARG A 196 -23.14 19.66 8.67
CA ARG A 196 -22.43 19.76 9.95
C ARG A 196 -21.26 20.74 9.88
N ILE A 197 -20.43 20.64 8.85
CA ILE A 197 -19.29 21.55 8.66
C ILE A 197 -19.77 22.99 8.40
N ILE A 198 -20.84 23.18 7.61
CA ILE A 198 -21.43 24.51 7.41
C ILE A 198 -21.95 25.10 8.72
N ALA A 199 -22.60 24.30 9.57
CA ALA A 199 -23.08 24.73 10.87
C ALA A 199 -21.93 25.15 11.78
N ILE A 200 -20.83 24.40 11.82
CA ILE A 200 -19.61 24.75 12.59
C ILE A 200 -19.05 26.09 12.11
N ARG A 201 -18.80 26.23 10.80
CA ARG A 201 -18.25 27.46 10.20
C ARG A 201 -19.12 28.69 10.43
N LYS A 202 -20.44 28.51 10.54
CA LYS A 202 -21.40 29.60 10.75
C LYS A 202 -21.46 30.05 12.21
N ASN A 203 -21.35 29.13 13.17
CA ASN A 203 -21.72 29.37 14.55
C ASN A 203 -20.53 29.47 15.52
N VAL A 204 -19.38 28.90 15.18
CA VAL A 204 -18.17 28.99 16.02
C VAL A 204 -17.42 30.29 15.69
N LYS A 205 -17.16 31.11 16.70
CA LYS A 205 -16.40 32.36 16.57
C LYS A 205 -14.90 32.07 16.50
N GLY A 206 -14.20 32.73 15.58
CA GLY A 206 -12.76 32.56 15.39
C GLY A 206 -12.38 31.36 14.52
N ILE A 207 -13.36 30.56 14.09
CA ILE A 207 -13.15 29.35 13.28
C ILE A 207 -12.49 29.64 11.93
N GLU A 208 -12.61 30.87 11.42
CA GLU A 208 -11.95 31.33 10.19
C GLU A 208 -10.42 31.40 10.28
N ASN A 209 -9.87 31.37 11.51
CA ASN A 209 -8.43 31.37 11.78
C ASN A 209 -7.90 29.97 12.12
N VAL A 210 -8.77 28.95 12.02
CA VAL A 210 -8.50 27.57 12.45
C VAL A 210 -8.66 26.64 11.27
N LEU A 211 -7.76 25.66 11.14
CA LEU A 211 -7.85 24.67 10.09
C LEU A 211 -8.92 23.63 10.44
N LEU A 212 -9.87 23.39 9.54
CA LEU A 212 -10.85 22.31 9.71
C LEU A 212 -10.31 21.01 9.09
N SER A 213 -10.31 19.94 9.89
CA SER A 213 -9.89 18.59 9.51
C SER A 213 -11.07 17.63 9.46
N ALA A 214 -11.01 16.67 8.53
CA ALA A 214 -11.96 15.57 8.41
C ALA A 214 -11.28 14.23 8.62
N HIS A 215 -11.82 13.44 9.54
CA HIS A 215 -11.39 12.08 9.86
C HIS A 215 -12.58 11.13 9.72
N ILE A 216 -12.65 10.39 8.61
CA ILE A 216 -13.86 9.67 8.21
C ILE A 216 -13.59 8.17 8.16
N HIS A 217 -14.30 7.39 8.99
CA HIS A 217 -14.27 5.92 8.88
C HIS A 217 -15.14 5.41 7.74
N HIS A 218 -14.94 4.15 7.33
CA HIS A 218 -15.50 3.58 6.11
C HIS A 218 -16.69 2.61 6.33
N ASP A 219 -17.33 2.60 7.50
CA ASP A 219 -18.28 1.53 7.86
C ASP A 219 -19.49 1.44 6.91
N SER A 220 -19.96 2.56 6.37
CA SER A 220 -21.04 2.59 5.36
C SER A 220 -20.57 2.47 3.90
N GLY A 221 -19.26 2.39 3.67
CA GLY A 221 -18.65 2.31 2.34
C GLY A 221 -18.51 3.66 1.62
N ASN A 222 -18.79 4.79 2.27
CA ASN A 222 -18.88 6.10 1.62
C ASN A 222 -17.79 7.12 2.03
N SER A 223 -16.74 6.71 2.75
CA SER A 223 -15.81 7.65 3.40
C SER A 223 -15.17 8.66 2.44
N VAL A 224 -14.74 8.24 1.25
CA VAL A 224 -14.20 9.15 0.21
C VAL A 224 -15.22 10.22 -0.20
N ALA A 225 -16.48 9.84 -0.42
CA ALA A 225 -17.52 10.78 -0.81
C ALA A 225 -17.84 11.77 0.33
N THR A 226 -17.87 11.28 1.57
CA THR A 226 -18.08 12.11 2.77
C THR A 226 -16.92 13.09 2.97
N THR A 227 -15.67 12.65 2.82
CA THR A 227 -14.50 13.53 2.87
C THR A 227 -14.54 14.60 1.78
N LEU A 228 -14.85 14.24 0.53
CA LEU A 228 -14.97 15.19 -0.58
C LEU A 228 -16.08 16.23 -0.33
N LYS A 229 -17.21 15.83 0.26
CA LYS A 229 -18.26 16.76 0.69
C LYS A 229 -17.80 17.68 1.83
N GLY A 230 -17.00 17.18 2.76
CA GLY A 230 -16.32 18.02 3.75
C GLY A 230 -15.47 19.10 3.09
N ILE A 231 -14.69 18.76 2.06
CA ILE A 231 -13.83 19.72 1.33
C ILE A 231 -14.68 20.82 0.66
N GLU A 232 -15.80 20.46 0.04
CA GLU A 232 -16.77 21.44 -0.49
C GLU A 232 -17.31 22.37 0.61
N ALA A 233 -17.53 21.85 1.82
CA ALA A 233 -18.03 22.62 2.96
C ALA A 233 -16.96 23.49 3.63
N GLY A 234 -15.67 23.31 3.33
CA GLY A 234 -14.56 24.11 3.86
C GLY A 234 -13.50 23.35 4.65
N ILE A 235 -13.54 22.02 4.70
CA ILE A 235 -12.43 21.21 5.23
C ILE A 235 -11.18 21.47 4.40
N ARG A 236 -10.03 21.63 5.08
CA ARG A 236 -8.72 21.84 4.44
C ARG A 236 -7.63 20.90 4.95
N GLN A 237 -7.94 19.99 5.88
CA GLN A 237 -7.09 18.85 6.23
C GLN A 237 -7.88 17.54 6.07
N VAL A 238 -7.25 16.52 5.50
CA VAL A 238 -7.82 15.16 5.38
C VAL A 238 -6.96 14.21 6.20
N GLU A 239 -7.59 13.59 7.21
CA GLU A 239 -7.01 12.52 7.99
C GLU A 239 -7.44 11.17 7.41
N GLY A 240 -6.46 10.33 7.09
CA GLY A 240 -6.71 9.01 6.53
C GLY A 240 -5.53 8.07 6.69
N THR A 241 -5.63 6.91 6.06
CA THR A 241 -4.58 5.89 6.08
C THR A 241 -4.31 5.35 4.69
N VAL A 242 -3.11 4.80 4.51
CA VAL A 242 -2.80 3.99 3.33
C VAL A 242 -3.54 2.66 3.42
N LEU A 243 -4.13 2.21 2.31
CA LEU A 243 -4.88 0.95 2.20
C LEU A 243 -6.12 0.85 3.10
N GLN A 244 -6.71 1.98 3.49
CA GLN A 244 -7.92 1.99 4.31
C GLN A 244 -7.72 1.22 5.63
N LEU A 245 -6.53 1.27 6.21
CA LEU A 245 -6.26 0.69 7.52
C LEU A 245 -6.97 1.49 8.62
N GLY A 246 -7.32 0.83 9.72
CA GLY A 246 -7.97 1.43 10.87
C GLY A 246 -8.91 0.46 11.57
N GLU A 247 -9.63 0.97 12.55
CA GLU A 247 -10.66 0.19 13.23
C GLU A 247 -11.78 -0.29 12.27
N ARG A 248 -12.29 -1.51 12.51
CA ARG A 248 -13.44 -2.11 11.81
C ARG A 248 -13.24 -2.24 10.29
N THR A 249 -13.72 -1.25 9.54
CA THR A 249 -13.64 -1.17 8.08
C THR A 249 -12.58 -0.18 7.61
N GLY A 250 -11.93 0.52 8.55
CA GLY A 250 -10.81 1.43 8.29
C GLY A 250 -11.18 2.90 8.22
N ASN A 251 -10.14 3.72 8.02
CA ASN A 251 -10.22 5.14 7.74
C ASN A 251 -10.33 5.39 6.23
N VAL A 252 -10.73 6.59 5.82
CA VAL A 252 -10.65 6.98 4.41
C VAL A 252 -9.24 6.78 3.84
N ASP A 253 -9.16 6.16 2.66
CA ASP A 253 -7.92 6.11 1.89
C ASP A 253 -7.66 7.49 1.28
N TRP A 254 -6.72 8.23 1.85
CA TRP A 254 -6.42 9.59 1.41
C TRP A 254 -5.81 9.62 0.00
N MET A 255 -5.18 8.53 -0.47
CA MET A 255 -4.67 8.45 -1.85
C MET A 255 -5.82 8.49 -2.87
N SER A 256 -6.94 7.81 -2.57
CA SER A 256 -8.18 7.90 -3.34
C SER A 256 -8.78 9.30 -3.33
N VAL A 257 -8.75 10.00 -2.18
CA VAL A 257 -9.21 11.40 -2.08
C VAL A 257 -8.35 12.33 -2.94
N VAL A 258 -7.01 12.29 -2.80
CA VAL A 258 -6.08 13.09 -3.60
C VAL A 258 -6.26 12.83 -5.10
N THR A 259 -6.41 11.57 -5.49
CA THR A 259 -6.65 11.20 -6.89
C THR A 259 -7.94 11.82 -7.41
N ASN A 260 -9.04 11.76 -6.66
CA ASN A 260 -10.30 12.42 -7.04
C ASN A 260 -10.16 13.94 -7.16
N LEU A 261 -9.46 14.60 -6.23
CA LEU A 261 -9.23 16.04 -6.27
C LEU A 261 -8.40 16.45 -7.51
N ASN A 262 -7.42 15.64 -7.90
CA ASN A 262 -6.64 15.87 -9.11
C ASN A 262 -7.47 15.71 -10.40
N ILE A 263 -8.29 14.65 -10.48
CA ILE A 263 -9.15 14.40 -11.65
C ILE A 263 -10.26 15.43 -11.76
N LEU A 264 -10.85 15.83 -10.63
CA LEU A 264 -11.98 16.76 -10.54
C LEU A 264 -11.55 18.18 -10.15
N LYS A 265 -10.30 18.56 -10.42
CA LYS A 265 -9.71 19.84 -10.01
C LYS A 265 -10.49 21.08 -10.47
N ASP A 266 -11.15 21.01 -11.63
CA ASP A 266 -11.93 22.13 -12.17
C ASP A 266 -13.20 22.39 -11.34
N PHE A 267 -13.71 21.36 -10.67
CA PHE A 267 -14.85 21.45 -9.76
C PHE A 267 -14.40 21.90 -8.36
N TYR A 268 -13.47 21.18 -7.74
CA TYR A 268 -13.06 21.46 -6.35
C TYR A 268 -12.20 22.72 -6.20
N LYS A 269 -11.37 23.03 -7.21
CA LYS A 269 -10.48 24.21 -7.23
C LYS A 269 -9.54 24.33 -6.02
N VAL A 270 -9.13 23.19 -5.48
CA VAL A 270 -8.15 23.07 -4.39
C VAL A 270 -6.82 22.52 -4.89
N ASP A 271 -5.75 22.74 -4.14
CA ASP A 271 -4.39 22.31 -4.49
C ASP A 271 -3.93 21.11 -3.66
N VAL A 272 -3.54 20.05 -4.35
CA VAL A 272 -2.91 18.84 -3.82
C VAL A 272 -1.62 18.49 -4.57
N SER A 273 -1.08 19.42 -5.36
CA SER A 273 0.06 19.18 -6.26
C SER A 273 1.39 18.93 -5.56
N HIS A 274 1.47 19.19 -4.25
CA HIS A 274 2.63 18.88 -3.42
C HIS A 274 2.75 17.38 -3.08
N ILE A 275 1.68 16.61 -3.27
CA ILE A 275 1.69 15.16 -3.07
C ILE A 275 2.18 14.48 -4.35
N ASP A 276 3.26 13.72 -4.24
CA ASP A 276 3.80 12.95 -5.36
C ASP A 276 2.97 11.69 -5.61
N THR A 277 1.89 11.86 -6.38
CA THR A 277 0.96 10.75 -6.66
C THR A 277 1.62 9.58 -7.38
N THR A 278 2.75 9.80 -8.08
CA THR A 278 3.44 8.75 -8.84
C THR A 278 3.99 7.62 -7.97
N LYS A 279 4.08 7.82 -6.64
CA LYS A 279 4.52 6.80 -5.68
C LYS A 279 3.39 6.03 -4.99
N PHE A 280 2.12 6.34 -5.27
CA PHE A 280 0.97 5.73 -4.56
C PHE A 280 0.99 4.20 -4.58
N PHE A 281 1.24 3.60 -5.74
CA PHE A 281 1.29 2.15 -5.84
C PHE A 281 2.43 1.52 -5.03
N ASP A 282 3.62 2.10 -5.08
CA ASP A 282 4.78 1.52 -4.39
C ASP A 282 4.71 1.70 -2.87
N VAL A 283 4.20 2.84 -2.39
CA VAL A 283 3.89 3.03 -0.95
C VAL A 283 2.84 2.03 -0.49
N SER A 284 1.79 1.79 -1.29
CA SER A 284 0.78 0.77 -0.98
C SER A 284 1.39 -0.63 -0.94
N ARG A 285 2.30 -0.97 -1.87
CA ARG A 285 3.00 -2.27 -1.86
C ARG A 285 3.91 -2.43 -0.65
N LEU A 286 4.58 -1.36 -0.23
CA LEU A 286 5.42 -1.34 0.97
C LEU A 286 4.58 -1.61 2.21
N VAL A 287 3.48 -0.87 2.41
CA VAL A 287 2.57 -1.08 3.54
C VAL A 287 2.01 -2.50 3.52
N ALA A 288 1.48 -2.97 2.38
CA ALA A 288 0.98 -4.32 2.19
C ALA A 288 2.02 -5.41 2.56
N SER A 289 3.28 -5.20 2.18
CA SER A 289 4.37 -6.15 2.48
C SER A 289 4.78 -6.13 3.94
N ILE A 290 4.70 -4.98 4.61
CA ILE A 290 5.01 -4.82 6.05
C ILE A 290 3.94 -5.46 6.92
N ILE A 291 2.66 -5.21 6.61
CA ILE A 291 1.53 -5.75 7.39
C ILE A 291 1.21 -7.19 7.00
N GLU A 292 1.86 -7.71 5.96
CA GLU A 292 1.64 -9.05 5.43
C GLU A 292 0.17 -9.28 5.04
N HIS A 293 -0.42 -8.30 4.34
CA HIS A 293 -1.75 -8.37 3.71
C HIS A 293 -1.69 -7.80 2.27
N PRO A 294 -2.26 -8.43 1.21
CA PRO A 294 -2.12 -7.89 -0.12
C PRO A 294 -2.97 -6.64 -0.23
N ILE A 295 -2.60 -5.79 -1.18
CA ILE A 295 -3.52 -4.79 -1.69
C ILE A 295 -4.77 -5.53 -2.23
N PRO A 296 -5.99 -5.15 -1.82
CA PRO A 296 -7.20 -5.75 -2.37
C PRO A 296 -7.21 -5.64 -3.90
N LEU A 297 -7.62 -6.71 -4.60
CA LEU A 297 -7.51 -6.82 -6.06
C LEU A 297 -8.10 -5.60 -6.80
N VAL A 298 -9.26 -5.13 -6.33
CA VAL A 298 -10.03 -4.02 -6.90
C VAL A 298 -9.96 -2.75 -6.05
N HIS A 299 -8.93 -2.61 -5.18
CA HIS A 299 -8.72 -1.39 -4.41
C HIS A 299 -8.62 -0.19 -5.36
N PRO A 300 -9.33 0.93 -5.11
CA PRO A 300 -9.21 2.12 -5.93
C PRO A 300 -7.76 2.58 -6.02
N VAL A 301 -7.35 3.09 -7.19
CA VAL A 301 -6.01 3.66 -7.45
C VAL A 301 -4.84 2.66 -7.41
N THR A 302 -4.77 1.73 -6.46
CA THR A 302 -3.56 0.91 -6.25
C THR A 302 -3.80 -0.59 -6.41
N GLY A 303 -5.05 -1.04 -6.53
CA GLY A 303 -5.40 -2.43 -6.79
C GLY A 303 -4.87 -2.92 -8.15
N ARG A 304 -4.47 -4.19 -8.22
CA ARG A 304 -3.95 -4.79 -9.46
C ARG A 304 -4.96 -4.67 -10.61
N ALA A 305 -6.25 -4.79 -10.34
CA ALA A 305 -7.30 -4.67 -11.34
C ALA A 305 -7.65 -3.22 -11.72
N ALA A 306 -7.21 -2.21 -10.97
CA ALA A 306 -7.62 -0.81 -11.20
C ALA A 306 -7.18 -0.25 -12.57
N PHE A 307 -6.12 -0.83 -13.15
CA PHE A 307 -5.57 -0.46 -14.46
C PHE A 307 -5.41 -1.66 -15.39
N ALA A 308 -6.14 -2.75 -15.12
CA ALA A 308 -6.11 -3.96 -15.93
C ALA A 308 -7.43 -4.13 -16.69
N GLU A 309 -7.35 -4.56 -17.95
CA GLU A 309 -8.55 -4.88 -18.74
C GLU A 309 -8.35 -6.18 -19.51
N SER A 310 -9.40 -7.01 -19.54
CA SER A 310 -9.43 -8.31 -20.21
C SER A 310 -10.55 -8.39 -21.26
N SER A 311 -11.57 -7.54 -21.17
CA SER A 311 -12.72 -7.52 -22.07
C SER A 311 -12.32 -7.12 -23.50
N GLY A 312 -12.50 -8.03 -24.45
CA GLY A 312 -12.17 -7.77 -25.86
C GLY A 312 -12.89 -6.55 -26.48
N ILE A 313 -14.06 -6.15 -25.95
CA ILE A 313 -14.79 -4.96 -26.41
C ILE A 313 -14.11 -3.68 -25.92
N HIS A 314 -13.63 -3.65 -24.67
CA HIS A 314 -12.99 -2.49 -24.08
C HIS A 314 -11.55 -2.30 -24.60
N VAL A 315 -10.81 -3.41 -24.72
CA VAL A 315 -9.41 -3.41 -25.20
C VAL A 315 -9.29 -2.70 -26.56
N LYS A 316 -10.25 -2.89 -27.47
CA LYS A 316 -10.25 -2.18 -28.76
C LYS A 316 -10.25 -0.66 -28.61
N GLY A 317 -10.96 -0.12 -27.62
CA GLY A 317 -10.98 1.31 -27.31
C GLY A 317 -9.66 1.74 -26.65
N ILE A 318 -9.21 0.99 -25.65
CA ILE A 318 -7.98 1.26 -24.88
C ILE A 318 -6.74 1.30 -25.78
N LEU A 319 -6.63 0.36 -26.73
CA LEU A 319 -5.52 0.31 -27.68
C LEU A 319 -5.44 1.52 -28.61
N ARG A 320 -6.55 2.22 -28.83
CA ARG A 320 -6.60 3.46 -29.63
C ARG A 320 -6.36 4.69 -28.76
N GLU A 321 -7.03 4.73 -27.60
CA GLU A 321 -6.98 5.83 -26.65
C GLU A 321 -7.29 5.28 -25.24
N PRO A 322 -6.29 5.13 -24.36
CA PRO A 322 -6.48 4.60 -23.01
C PRO A 322 -7.53 5.35 -22.18
N LYS A 323 -7.70 6.66 -22.40
CA LYS A 323 -8.71 7.49 -21.72
C LYS A 323 -10.16 7.07 -21.96
N THR A 324 -10.40 6.20 -22.94
CA THR A 324 -11.75 5.67 -23.23
C THR A 324 -12.34 4.94 -22.02
N TYR A 325 -11.51 4.27 -21.22
CA TYR A 325 -11.94 3.53 -20.03
C TYR A 325 -11.15 3.85 -18.76
N PHE A 326 -9.90 4.34 -18.89
CA PHE A 326 -9.08 4.77 -17.75
C PHE A 326 -9.11 6.29 -17.61
N VAL A 327 -10.05 6.78 -16.80
CA VAL A 327 -10.19 8.22 -16.48
C VAL A 327 -8.94 8.73 -15.75
N ILE A 328 -8.39 7.91 -14.84
CA ILE A 328 -7.11 8.16 -14.20
C ILE A 328 -6.01 7.63 -15.14
N PRO A 329 -5.08 8.47 -15.62
CA PRO A 329 -3.93 7.95 -16.35
C PRO A 329 -3.04 7.14 -15.40
N ALA A 330 -2.84 5.84 -15.68
CA ALA A 330 -2.15 4.92 -14.77
C ALA A 330 -0.79 5.45 -14.27
N ALA A 331 0.01 6.05 -15.16
CA ALA A 331 1.34 6.58 -14.83
C ALA A 331 1.30 7.69 -13.76
N THR A 332 0.18 8.41 -13.63
CA THR A 332 0.04 9.46 -12.60
C THR A 332 -0.02 8.90 -11.19
N VAL A 333 -0.26 7.60 -11.03
CA VAL A 333 -0.36 6.92 -9.73
C VAL A 333 0.67 5.78 -9.56
N GLY A 334 1.72 5.79 -10.38
CA GLY A 334 2.79 4.77 -10.33
C GLY A 334 2.39 3.43 -10.94
N ARG A 335 1.47 3.45 -11.91
CA ARG A 335 0.91 2.25 -12.53
C ARG A 335 1.08 2.29 -14.05
N GLU A 336 0.97 1.12 -14.65
CA GLU A 336 0.85 0.97 -16.10
C GLU A 336 -0.49 0.30 -16.43
N VAL A 337 -0.96 0.51 -17.66
CA VAL A 337 -2.14 -0.19 -18.18
C VAL A 337 -1.74 -1.61 -18.53
N GLU A 338 -2.41 -2.58 -17.93
CA GLU A 338 -2.17 -4.00 -18.17
C GLU A 338 -3.31 -4.57 -19.04
N ILE A 339 -2.97 -5.14 -20.19
CA ILE A 339 -3.93 -5.89 -21.00
C ILE A 339 -3.77 -7.36 -20.63
N VAL A 340 -4.79 -7.92 -19.98
CA VAL A 340 -4.75 -9.27 -19.44
C VAL A 340 -5.35 -10.24 -20.45
N LEU A 341 -4.58 -11.29 -20.77
CA LEU A 341 -5.08 -12.45 -21.49
C LEU A 341 -5.77 -13.41 -20.50
N GLY A 342 -7.07 -13.63 -20.66
CA GLY A 342 -7.88 -14.43 -19.75
C GLY A 342 -9.24 -14.83 -20.32
N GLN A 343 -10.13 -15.32 -19.45
CA GLN A 343 -11.43 -15.89 -19.81
C GLN A 343 -12.33 -14.99 -20.68
N THR A 344 -12.20 -13.67 -20.56
CA THR A 344 -13.01 -12.68 -21.30
C THR A 344 -12.28 -12.05 -22.48
N SER A 345 -11.06 -12.52 -22.79
CA SER A 345 -10.27 -12.02 -23.90
C SER A 345 -10.93 -12.27 -25.24
N GLY A 346 -10.85 -11.26 -26.11
CA GLY A 346 -11.26 -11.36 -27.51
C GLY A 346 -10.07 -11.50 -28.45
N THR A 347 -10.36 -11.80 -29.71
CA THR A 347 -9.35 -11.93 -30.78
C THR A 347 -8.48 -10.68 -30.94
N ASN A 348 -9.04 -9.48 -30.74
CA ASN A 348 -8.27 -8.24 -30.77
C ASN A 348 -7.19 -8.17 -29.68
N THR A 349 -7.50 -8.68 -28.48
CA THR A 349 -6.57 -8.72 -27.34
C THR A 349 -5.40 -9.65 -27.65
N VAL A 350 -5.68 -10.85 -28.17
CA VAL A 350 -4.67 -11.82 -28.59
C VAL A 350 -3.86 -11.29 -29.78
N ALA A 351 -4.50 -10.69 -30.79
CA ALA A 351 -3.80 -10.12 -31.95
C ALA A 351 -2.91 -8.92 -31.59
N ASP A 352 -3.29 -8.11 -30.60
CA ASP A 352 -2.43 -7.06 -30.07
C ASP A 352 -1.22 -7.65 -29.33
N PHE A 353 -1.45 -8.65 -28.48
CA PHE A 353 -0.39 -9.39 -27.79
C PHE A 353 0.63 -9.97 -28.80
N LEU A 354 0.16 -10.67 -29.83
CA LEU A 354 1.00 -11.23 -30.89
C LEU A 354 1.87 -10.13 -31.55
N ARG A 355 1.27 -9.02 -31.96
CA ARG A 355 1.98 -7.90 -32.60
C ARG A 355 3.04 -7.28 -31.69
N LYS A 356 2.71 -7.05 -30.41
CA LYS A 356 3.66 -6.51 -29.41
C LYS A 356 4.88 -7.41 -29.19
N HIS A 357 4.71 -8.72 -29.39
CA HIS A 357 5.78 -9.71 -29.23
C HIS A 357 6.47 -10.08 -30.55
N GLY A 358 6.22 -9.33 -31.63
CA GLY A 358 6.92 -9.49 -32.91
C GLY A 358 6.31 -10.52 -33.86
N TYR A 359 5.21 -11.16 -33.50
CA TYR A 359 4.45 -12.02 -34.41
C TYR A 359 3.64 -11.12 -35.35
N THR A 360 3.95 -11.16 -36.63
CA THR A 360 3.31 -10.30 -37.65
C THR A 360 2.60 -11.09 -38.76
N ASP A 361 2.86 -12.39 -38.85
CA ASP A 361 2.29 -13.29 -39.85
C ASP A 361 1.39 -14.33 -39.16
N PHE A 362 0.13 -13.95 -38.93
CA PHE A 362 -0.88 -14.83 -38.32
C PHE A 362 -2.23 -14.63 -39.02
N THR A 363 -3.01 -15.70 -39.15
CA THR A 363 -4.36 -15.68 -39.73
C THR A 363 -5.42 -15.39 -38.67
N GLU A 364 -6.62 -14.98 -39.10
CA GLU A 364 -7.76 -14.83 -38.18
C GLU A 364 -8.11 -16.15 -37.47
N GLU A 365 -8.09 -17.27 -38.20
CA GLU A 365 -8.35 -18.61 -37.64
C GLU A 365 -7.35 -18.99 -36.53
N LEU A 366 -6.07 -18.66 -36.72
CA LEU A 366 -5.04 -18.91 -35.72
C LEU A 366 -5.27 -18.08 -34.45
N VAL A 367 -5.62 -16.80 -34.61
CA VAL A 367 -5.96 -15.92 -33.48
C VAL A 367 -7.18 -16.44 -32.73
N GLU A 368 -8.19 -16.95 -33.44
CA GLU A 368 -9.37 -17.58 -32.83
C GLU A 368 -9.00 -18.81 -32.00
N LYS A 369 -8.16 -19.71 -32.53
CA LYS A 369 -7.69 -20.90 -31.80
C LYS A 369 -6.93 -20.55 -30.52
N ILE A 370 -5.97 -19.62 -30.61
CA ILE A 370 -5.22 -19.15 -29.44
C ILE A 370 -6.17 -18.50 -28.44
N THR A 371 -7.15 -17.71 -28.90
CA THR A 371 -8.13 -17.06 -28.03
C THR A 371 -8.94 -18.10 -27.24
N GLU A 372 -9.41 -19.17 -27.87
CA GLU A 372 -10.20 -20.20 -27.16
C GLU A 372 -9.35 -20.95 -26.12
N ALA A 373 -8.12 -21.33 -26.48
CA ALA A 373 -7.20 -21.98 -25.54
C ALA A 373 -6.84 -21.09 -24.34
N VAL A 374 -6.64 -19.79 -24.56
CA VAL A 374 -6.43 -18.80 -23.49
C VAL A 374 -7.63 -18.78 -22.53
N LYS A 375 -8.86 -18.83 -23.05
CA LYS A 375 -10.07 -18.80 -22.21
C LYS A 375 -10.23 -20.07 -21.41
N GLU A 376 -10.05 -21.23 -22.03
CA GLU A 376 -10.14 -22.53 -21.38
C GLU A 376 -9.13 -22.63 -20.24
N TYR A 377 -7.86 -22.33 -20.54
CA TYR A 377 -6.78 -22.39 -19.55
C TYR A 377 -6.96 -21.38 -18.42
N SER A 378 -7.34 -20.13 -18.75
CA SER A 378 -7.66 -19.10 -17.74
C SER A 378 -8.78 -19.53 -16.80
N THR A 379 -9.80 -20.20 -17.34
CA THR A 379 -10.93 -20.73 -16.55
C THR A 379 -10.47 -21.86 -15.62
N GLU A 380 -9.61 -22.74 -16.11
CA GLU A 380 -9.04 -23.85 -15.32
C GLU A 380 -8.20 -23.34 -14.15
N ILE A 381 -7.27 -22.41 -14.42
CA ILE A 381 -6.36 -21.88 -13.40
C ILE A 381 -7.01 -20.81 -12.50
N LYS A 382 -8.22 -20.35 -12.87
CA LYS A 382 -8.99 -19.27 -12.21
C LYS A 382 -8.20 -17.97 -12.09
N ASP A 383 -7.47 -17.61 -13.14
CA ASP A 383 -6.57 -16.46 -13.19
C ASP A 383 -6.28 -16.04 -14.65
N GLY A 384 -5.70 -14.86 -14.84
CA GLY A 384 -5.13 -14.46 -16.13
C GLY A 384 -3.82 -15.19 -16.44
N LEU A 385 -3.48 -15.26 -17.73
CA LEU A 385 -2.21 -15.79 -18.19
C LEU A 385 -1.10 -14.77 -17.99
N THR A 386 0.06 -15.26 -17.56
CA THR A 386 1.32 -14.53 -17.68
C THR A 386 1.71 -14.39 -19.15
N GLN A 387 2.58 -13.41 -19.45
CA GLN A 387 3.14 -13.23 -20.78
C GLN A 387 3.78 -14.52 -21.32
N THR A 388 4.50 -15.27 -20.48
CA THR A 388 5.16 -16.51 -20.91
C THR A 388 4.18 -17.62 -21.21
N GLU A 389 3.16 -17.82 -20.35
CA GLU A 389 2.09 -18.79 -20.61
C GLU A 389 1.42 -18.47 -21.95
N ALA A 390 1.12 -17.18 -22.21
CA ALA A 390 0.58 -16.75 -23.49
C ALA A 390 1.52 -17.04 -24.67
N LEU A 391 2.81 -16.74 -24.57
CA LEU A 391 3.80 -17.06 -25.62
C LEU A 391 3.91 -18.57 -25.88
N LEU A 392 3.79 -19.42 -24.84
CA LEU A 392 3.78 -20.87 -25.00
C LEU A 392 2.57 -21.36 -25.83
N PHE A 393 1.38 -20.77 -25.62
CA PHE A 393 0.23 -21.04 -26.49
C PHE A 393 0.50 -20.59 -27.93
N VAL A 394 1.10 -19.41 -28.12
CA VAL A 394 1.44 -18.90 -29.45
C VAL A 394 2.36 -19.88 -30.19
N GLU A 395 3.46 -20.30 -29.56
CA GLU A 395 4.39 -21.26 -30.19
C GLU A 395 3.75 -22.63 -30.45
N HIS A 396 2.82 -23.07 -29.60
CA HIS A 396 2.08 -24.31 -29.83
C HIS A 396 1.23 -24.23 -31.10
N PHE A 397 0.41 -23.19 -31.23
CA PHE A 397 -0.52 -23.06 -32.36
C PHE A 397 0.12 -22.56 -33.65
N MET A 398 1.20 -21.77 -33.58
CA MET A 398 1.87 -21.23 -34.77
C MET A 398 2.94 -22.16 -35.36
N ASN A 399 3.64 -22.89 -34.49
CA ASN A 399 4.83 -23.65 -34.86
C ASN A 399 4.73 -25.14 -34.50
N ASP A 400 3.50 -25.63 -34.24
CA ASP A 400 3.19 -27.01 -33.84
C ASP A 400 4.07 -27.54 -32.69
N ARG A 401 4.52 -26.64 -31.79
CA ARG A 401 5.37 -27.05 -30.66
C ARG A 401 4.52 -27.76 -29.61
N PRO A 402 4.98 -28.87 -29.02
CA PRO A 402 4.20 -29.56 -27.99
C PRO A 402 3.95 -28.65 -26.76
N MET A 403 2.75 -28.77 -26.17
CA MET A 403 2.42 -28.10 -24.90
C MET A 403 3.02 -28.81 -23.69
N GLU A 404 3.36 -30.09 -23.84
CA GLU A 404 3.98 -30.90 -22.81
C GLU A 404 5.31 -30.29 -22.36
N ASN A 405 5.52 -30.26 -21.04
CA ASN A 405 6.78 -29.82 -20.48
C ASN A 405 7.89 -30.77 -20.94
N ARG A 406 8.93 -30.22 -21.55
CA ARG A 406 10.14 -30.96 -21.90
C ARG A 406 11.01 -31.21 -20.68
N ILE A 407 10.87 -30.36 -19.66
CA ILE A 407 11.57 -30.44 -18.38
C ILE A 407 10.57 -30.63 -17.25
N THR A 408 10.73 -31.70 -16.47
CA THR A 408 9.94 -31.93 -15.25
C THR A 408 10.83 -32.23 -14.06
N LEU A 409 10.49 -31.68 -12.90
CA LEU A 409 11.14 -32.01 -11.64
C LEU A 409 10.78 -33.44 -11.21
N LYS A 410 11.78 -34.31 -11.04
CA LYS A 410 11.57 -35.69 -10.59
C LYS A 410 11.75 -35.82 -9.09
N ASP A 411 12.87 -35.32 -8.57
CA ASP A 411 13.22 -35.40 -7.15
C ASP A 411 14.23 -34.31 -6.77
N PHE A 412 14.32 -34.00 -5.48
CA PHE A 412 15.38 -33.16 -4.95
C PHE A 412 15.69 -33.50 -3.49
N GLN A 413 16.95 -33.31 -3.09
CA GLN A 413 17.37 -33.41 -1.71
C GLN A 413 18.17 -32.16 -1.33
N SER A 414 17.60 -31.37 -0.41
CA SER A 414 18.22 -30.13 0.10
C SER A 414 18.79 -30.31 1.49
N SER A 415 19.96 -29.73 1.75
CA SER A 415 20.53 -29.57 3.08
C SER A 415 20.90 -28.11 3.33
N ASN A 416 20.36 -27.52 4.38
CA ASN A 416 20.59 -26.12 4.76
C ASN A 416 21.35 -26.04 6.08
N SER A 417 22.19 -25.02 6.23
CA SER A 417 22.93 -24.73 7.45
C SER A 417 22.81 -23.24 7.77
N LEU A 418 22.65 -22.90 9.06
CA LEU A 418 22.48 -21.52 9.50
C LEU A 418 23.64 -20.60 9.07
N ASN A 419 24.86 -21.14 9.03
CA ASN A 419 26.09 -20.40 8.74
C ASN A 419 26.87 -20.99 7.54
N GLY A 420 26.22 -21.83 6.73
CA GLY A 420 26.83 -22.48 5.57
C GLY A 420 25.96 -22.35 4.33
N PRO A 421 26.50 -22.63 3.13
CA PRO A 421 25.71 -22.53 1.91
C PRO A 421 24.57 -23.55 1.93
N ALA A 422 23.43 -23.19 1.34
CA ALA A 422 22.40 -24.14 0.99
C ALA A 422 22.93 -25.05 -0.11
N LYS A 423 22.70 -26.35 0.03
CA LYS A 423 23.18 -27.36 -0.93
C LYS A 423 22.00 -28.18 -1.40
N ILE A 424 21.96 -28.50 -2.68
CA ILE A 424 20.87 -29.28 -3.24
C ILE A 424 21.36 -30.23 -4.33
N ASN A 425 20.88 -31.47 -4.26
CA ASN A 425 20.93 -32.41 -5.38
C ASN A 425 19.56 -32.42 -6.03
N VAL A 426 19.51 -32.26 -7.35
CA VAL A 426 18.26 -32.19 -8.12
C VAL A 426 18.29 -33.25 -9.21
N SER A 427 17.17 -33.94 -9.37
CA SER A 427 16.90 -34.86 -10.47
C SER A 427 15.76 -34.30 -11.31
N ILE A 428 16.00 -34.06 -12.59
CA ILE A 428 14.99 -33.65 -13.57
C ILE A 428 14.92 -34.65 -14.71
N VAL A 429 13.80 -34.67 -15.42
CA VAL A 429 13.66 -35.35 -16.70
C VAL A 429 13.69 -34.29 -17.79
N VAL A 430 14.57 -34.44 -18.77
CA VAL A 430 14.66 -33.61 -19.98
C VAL A 430 14.40 -34.51 -21.19
N ASP A 431 13.32 -34.26 -21.93
CA ASP A 431 12.91 -35.06 -23.10
C ASP A 431 12.92 -36.59 -22.83
N GLY A 432 12.40 -36.99 -21.67
CA GLY A 432 12.33 -38.39 -21.25
C GLY A 432 13.62 -38.98 -20.67
N SER A 433 14.73 -38.23 -20.68
CA SER A 433 16.00 -38.66 -20.07
C SER A 433 16.22 -38.04 -18.69
N GLU A 434 16.46 -38.88 -17.70
CA GLU A 434 16.78 -38.40 -16.35
C GLU A 434 18.20 -37.82 -16.27
N LYS A 435 18.30 -36.67 -15.60
CA LYS A 435 19.55 -35.96 -15.35
C LYS A 435 19.59 -35.55 -13.89
N THR A 436 20.77 -35.65 -13.31
CA THR A 436 21.01 -35.22 -11.95
C THR A 436 22.07 -34.13 -11.93
N GLY A 437 21.99 -33.24 -10.96
CA GLY A 437 23.01 -32.24 -10.75
C GLY A 437 22.97 -31.66 -9.36
N TYR A 438 23.99 -30.86 -9.10
CA TYR A 438 24.27 -30.30 -7.80
C TYR A 438 24.39 -28.78 -7.90
N GLY A 439 23.90 -28.10 -6.86
CA GLY A 439 24.04 -26.67 -6.71
C GLY A 439 24.30 -26.29 -5.26
N GLU A 440 25.09 -25.23 -5.10
CA GLU A 440 25.26 -24.51 -3.83
C GLU A 440 24.86 -23.06 -4.03
N GLY A 441 24.34 -22.43 -2.98
CA GLY A 441 23.94 -21.03 -3.03
C GLY A 441 23.76 -20.42 -1.65
N VAL A 442 23.48 -19.12 -1.62
CA VAL A 442 23.24 -18.38 -0.36
C VAL A 442 21.91 -18.77 0.30
N GLY A 443 21.04 -19.47 -0.42
CA GLY A 443 19.77 -20.01 0.07
C GLY A 443 19.24 -21.13 -0.84
N PRO A 444 18.16 -21.81 -0.45
CA PRO A 444 17.62 -22.99 -1.16
C PRO A 444 17.26 -22.70 -2.62
N ILE A 445 16.67 -21.52 -2.89
CA ILE A 445 16.32 -21.07 -4.25
C ILE A 445 17.56 -20.86 -5.11
N ASP A 446 18.57 -20.16 -4.59
CA ASP A 446 19.82 -19.90 -5.31
C ASP A 446 20.59 -21.21 -5.58
N ALA A 447 20.64 -22.11 -4.61
CA ALA A 447 21.22 -23.44 -4.78
C ALA A 447 20.49 -24.24 -5.88
N PHE A 448 19.15 -24.21 -5.90
CA PHE A 448 18.35 -24.88 -6.92
C PHE A 448 18.54 -24.26 -8.31
N MET A 449 18.55 -22.92 -8.40
CA MET A 449 18.88 -22.20 -9.63
C MET A 449 20.25 -22.61 -10.17
N ASN A 450 21.27 -22.68 -9.30
CA ASN A 450 22.61 -23.09 -9.70
C ASN A 450 22.66 -24.56 -10.15
N ALA A 451 21.92 -25.45 -9.47
CA ALA A 451 21.77 -26.83 -9.91
C ALA A 451 21.14 -26.90 -11.31
N MET A 452 20.06 -26.17 -11.57
CA MET A 452 19.40 -26.12 -12.88
C MET A 452 20.31 -25.55 -13.97
N ARG A 453 21.02 -24.44 -13.71
CA ARG A 453 22.03 -23.88 -14.64
C ARG A 453 23.10 -24.90 -15.00
N ASN A 454 23.54 -25.71 -14.04
CA ASN A 454 24.55 -26.75 -14.26
C ASN A 454 23.97 -27.93 -15.04
N ILE A 455 22.79 -28.42 -14.66
CA ILE A 455 22.14 -29.56 -15.32
C ILE A 455 21.82 -29.26 -16.77
N LEU A 456 21.39 -28.02 -17.06
CA LEU A 456 20.95 -27.55 -18.38
C LEU A 456 22.01 -26.77 -19.17
N ASN A 457 23.21 -26.61 -18.62
CA ASN A 457 24.31 -25.83 -19.21
C ASN A 457 23.92 -24.37 -19.58
N MET A 458 23.13 -23.71 -18.75
CA MET A 458 22.59 -22.35 -18.96
C MET A 458 23.15 -21.36 -17.94
N LYS A 459 24.49 -21.18 -17.94
CA LYS A 459 25.18 -20.37 -16.92
C LYS A 459 24.75 -18.90 -16.88
N ASP A 460 24.29 -18.36 -18.00
CA ASP A 460 23.91 -16.94 -18.12
C ASP A 460 22.47 -16.63 -17.70
N ALA A 461 21.66 -17.64 -17.33
CA ALA A 461 20.29 -17.44 -16.87
C ALA A 461 20.28 -16.74 -15.49
N LYS A 462 19.62 -15.60 -15.32
CA LYS A 462 19.58 -14.81 -14.07
C LYS A 462 18.17 -14.73 -13.52
N LEU A 463 18.00 -15.04 -12.23
CA LEU A 463 16.73 -14.81 -11.54
C LEU A 463 16.51 -13.29 -11.41
N GLN A 464 15.48 -12.75 -12.06
CA GLN A 464 15.13 -11.33 -12.02
C GLN A 464 14.04 -11.06 -11.00
N LEU A 465 13.05 -11.93 -10.94
CA LEU A 465 11.90 -11.78 -10.08
C LEU A 465 11.53 -13.13 -9.48
N TRP A 466 11.15 -13.11 -8.21
CA TRP A 466 10.56 -14.24 -7.53
C TRP A 466 9.42 -13.73 -6.67
N LYS A 467 8.20 -14.05 -7.10
CA LYS A 467 6.94 -13.66 -6.48
C LYS A 467 6.27 -14.90 -5.92
N GLU A 468 6.39 -15.09 -4.62
CA GLU A 468 5.59 -16.09 -3.93
C GLU A 468 4.25 -15.48 -3.53
N HIS A 469 3.18 -16.07 -4.04
CA HIS A 469 1.84 -16.01 -3.52
C HIS A 469 1.62 -17.23 -2.61
N ALA A 470 2.31 -17.27 -1.48
CA ALA A 470 1.71 -17.93 -0.33
C ALA A 470 0.49 -17.08 0.10
N ALA A 471 -0.46 -17.65 0.85
CA ALA A 471 -1.14 -16.78 1.80
C ALA A 471 -0.09 -16.35 2.83
N TYR A 472 0.73 -15.36 2.46
CA TYR A 472 1.82 -14.70 3.22
C TYR A 472 3.00 -15.64 3.51
N HIS A 473 4.28 -15.25 3.46
CA HIS A 473 4.99 -14.23 4.24
C HIS A 473 6.40 -14.04 3.62
N GLY A 474 6.96 -12.83 3.61
CA GLY A 474 8.40 -12.64 3.36
C GLY A 474 8.83 -11.25 2.87
N ARG A 475 9.83 -10.66 3.53
CA ARG A 475 10.38 -9.30 3.24
C ARG A 475 11.39 -9.23 2.07
N GLY A 476 11.41 -10.24 1.20
CA GLY A 476 11.96 -10.17 -0.17
C GLY A 476 10.88 -9.86 -1.21
N ALA A 477 9.65 -9.58 -0.76
CA ALA A 477 8.54 -9.27 -1.62
C ALA A 477 8.79 -7.98 -2.42
N PRO A 478 8.24 -7.88 -3.64
CA PRO A 478 8.42 -6.72 -4.50
C PRO A 478 8.13 -5.37 -3.81
N GLY A 479 7.29 -5.30 -2.77
CA GLY A 479 6.98 -4.03 -2.10
C GLY A 479 8.13 -3.36 -1.35
N PHE A 480 9.26 -4.04 -1.13
CA PHE A 480 10.44 -3.43 -0.52
C PHE A 480 11.40 -2.79 -1.55
N GLU A 481 11.15 -2.92 -2.86
CA GLU A 481 11.97 -2.31 -3.93
C GLU A 481 12.11 -0.79 -3.78
N ILE A 482 11.03 -0.12 -3.34
CA ILE A 482 11.01 1.34 -3.11
C ILE A 482 12.06 1.79 -2.07
N ILE A 483 12.46 0.92 -1.13
CA ILE A 483 13.50 1.25 -0.15
C ILE A 483 14.84 1.53 -0.84
N ASN A 484 15.12 0.87 -1.96
CA ASN A 484 16.36 1.08 -2.72
C ASN A 484 16.42 2.48 -3.37
N GLU A 485 15.26 3.11 -3.58
CA GLU A 485 15.14 4.45 -4.14
C GLU A 485 15.13 5.54 -3.05
N MET A 486 14.84 5.15 -1.80
CA MET A 486 14.88 6.06 -0.65
C MET A 486 16.32 6.47 -0.32
N LYS A 487 16.50 7.73 0.04
CA LYS A 487 17.78 8.24 0.52
C LYS A 487 17.83 8.13 2.03
N PHE A 488 18.85 7.48 2.58
CA PHE A 488 19.07 7.41 4.02
C PHE A 488 20.31 8.21 4.43
N SER A 489 20.22 8.93 5.53
CA SER A 489 21.40 9.48 6.20
C SER A 489 22.17 8.38 6.95
N PRO A 490 23.47 8.56 7.23
CA PRO A 490 24.25 7.60 8.01
C PRO A 490 23.60 7.25 9.36
N GLU A 491 23.01 8.24 10.03
CA GLU A 491 22.33 8.09 11.32
C GLU A 491 21.03 7.26 11.19
N GLU A 492 20.29 7.44 10.10
CA GLU A 492 19.10 6.62 9.81
C GLU A 492 19.49 5.15 9.59
N LEU A 493 20.58 4.89 8.87
CA LEU A 493 21.09 3.53 8.64
C LEU A 493 21.54 2.84 9.93
N GLU A 494 22.22 3.57 10.83
CA GLU A 494 22.60 3.05 12.15
C GLU A 494 21.37 2.73 13.01
N LEU A 495 20.33 3.55 12.91
CA LEU A 495 19.10 3.41 13.67
C LEU A 495 18.27 2.18 13.27
N ILE A 496 18.18 1.88 11.98
CA ILE A 496 17.36 0.76 11.47
C ILE A 496 18.07 -0.59 11.52
N GLY A 497 19.42 -0.59 11.60
CA GLY A 497 20.26 -1.78 11.74
C GLY A 497 20.22 -2.74 10.55
N ASN A 498 21.11 -3.75 10.54
CA ASN A 498 21.13 -4.86 9.56
C ASN A 498 20.04 -5.90 9.86
N ASN A 499 18.79 -5.49 10.05
CA ASN A 499 17.70 -6.40 10.40
C ASN A 499 17.23 -7.19 9.17
N THR A 500 17.87 -8.32 8.89
CA THR A 500 17.45 -9.30 7.88
C THR A 500 16.90 -10.59 8.51
N ILE A 501 15.59 -10.79 8.29
CA ILE A 501 14.89 -12.03 7.85
C ILE A 501 14.76 -13.21 8.84
N SER A 502 13.51 -13.58 9.15
CA SER A 502 13.10 -14.98 9.36
C SER A 502 11.59 -15.16 9.12
N ALA A 503 11.18 -16.23 8.43
CA ALA A 503 9.80 -16.56 8.05
C ALA A 503 9.29 -17.86 8.72
N GLY A 504 7.96 -18.00 8.86
CA GLY A 504 7.22 -19.16 9.38
C GLY A 504 5.85 -19.35 8.70
N GLN A 505 5.16 -20.47 8.98
CA GLN A 505 4.53 -21.42 8.02
C GLN A 505 2.99 -21.39 7.80
N GLU A 506 2.61 -22.01 6.66
CA GLU A 506 1.37 -22.73 6.25
C GLU A 506 0.18 -22.00 5.58
N ALA A 507 0.20 -21.99 4.24
CA ALA A 507 -0.94 -21.95 3.33
C ALA A 507 -0.54 -22.53 1.94
N LEU A 508 -1.49 -22.80 1.05
CA LEU A 508 -1.23 -23.13 -0.36
C LEU A 508 -0.29 -22.08 -0.99
N ALA A 509 0.89 -22.51 -1.42
CA ALA A 509 1.90 -21.68 -2.02
C ALA A 509 1.80 -21.71 -3.55
N LYS A 510 1.51 -20.57 -4.15
CA LYS A 510 1.70 -20.33 -5.58
C LYS A 510 2.98 -19.52 -5.75
N SER A 511 3.90 -19.93 -6.58
CA SER A 511 5.13 -19.19 -6.88
C SER A 511 5.15 -18.80 -8.36
N VAL A 512 5.55 -17.58 -8.64
CA VAL A 512 5.82 -17.07 -9.99
C VAL A 512 7.25 -16.57 -10.02
N VAL A 513 8.06 -17.11 -10.91
CA VAL A 513 9.48 -16.77 -11.07
C VAL A 513 9.67 -16.15 -12.44
N GLU A 514 10.54 -15.14 -12.57
CA GLU A 514 11.03 -14.63 -13.84
C GLU A 514 12.55 -14.78 -13.93
N ILE A 515 13.00 -15.42 -15.01
CA ILE A 515 14.41 -15.65 -15.32
C ILE A 515 14.75 -14.87 -16.59
N GLU A 516 15.75 -14.00 -16.51
CA GLU A 516 16.37 -13.41 -17.70
C GLU A 516 17.35 -14.40 -18.32
N TYR A 517 17.21 -14.62 -19.62
CA TYR A 517 18.18 -15.37 -20.42
C TYR A 517 18.37 -14.69 -21.77
N HIS A 518 19.62 -14.31 -22.07
CA HIS A 518 20.00 -13.60 -23.30
C HIS A 518 19.18 -12.30 -23.55
N GLY A 519 18.96 -11.52 -22.49
CA GLY A 519 18.23 -10.24 -22.56
C GLY A 519 16.71 -10.35 -22.73
N LYS A 520 16.14 -11.57 -22.61
CA LYS A 520 14.69 -11.80 -22.58
C LYS A 520 14.29 -12.41 -21.24
N THR A 521 13.10 -12.06 -20.77
CA THR A 521 12.55 -12.55 -19.49
C THR A 521 11.55 -13.67 -19.75
N TYR A 522 11.67 -14.76 -18.97
CA TYR A 522 10.84 -15.95 -19.04
C TYR A 522 10.25 -16.23 -17.67
N SER A 523 8.94 -16.37 -17.60
CA SER A 523 8.21 -16.60 -16.36
C SER A 523 7.74 -18.05 -16.21
N GLY A 524 7.80 -18.59 -15.00
CA GLY A 524 7.26 -19.90 -14.67
C GLY A 524 6.39 -19.84 -13.43
N ARG A 525 5.32 -20.66 -13.39
CA ARG A 525 4.36 -20.75 -12.28
C ARG A 525 4.44 -22.12 -11.64
N GLY A 526 4.47 -22.21 -10.31
CA GLY A 526 4.38 -23.45 -9.55
C GLY A 526 3.36 -23.35 -8.43
N VAL A 527 2.60 -24.40 -8.17
CA VAL A 527 1.56 -24.42 -7.13
C VAL A 527 1.73 -25.68 -6.29
N GLU A 528 1.97 -25.52 -5.00
CA GLU A 528 2.09 -26.62 -4.04
C GLU A 528 1.77 -26.16 -2.61
N LEU A 529 1.54 -27.10 -1.69
CA LEU A 529 1.40 -26.86 -0.26
C LEU A 529 2.72 -26.38 0.36
N ASP A 530 3.85 -26.90 -0.12
CA ASP A 530 5.18 -26.48 0.32
C ASP A 530 5.70 -25.33 -0.55
N ILE A 531 6.00 -24.20 0.08
CA ILE A 531 6.50 -22.97 -0.56
C ILE A 531 7.78 -23.24 -1.36
N THR A 532 8.70 -24.01 -0.78
CA THR A 532 9.98 -24.33 -1.42
C THR A 532 9.75 -25.14 -2.69
N LYS A 533 8.87 -26.13 -2.63
CA LYS A 533 8.51 -26.96 -3.77
C LYS A 533 7.74 -26.19 -4.84
N ALA A 534 6.81 -25.31 -4.46
CA ALA A 534 6.10 -24.43 -5.38
C ALA A 534 7.09 -23.55 -6.16
N SER A 535 8.10 -23.01 -5.46
CA SER A 535 9.16 -22.20 -6.07
C SER A 535 10.10 -23.00 -6.97
N TYR A 536 10.49 -24.22 -6.59
CA TYR A 536 11.26 -25.10 -7.47
C TYR A 536 10.50 -25.46 -8.75
N LEU A 537 9.19 -25.73 -8.64
CA LEU A 537 8.34 -25.96 -9.81
C LEU A 537 8.25 -24.72 -10.70
N ALA A 538 8.09 -23.52 -10.11
CA ALA A 538 8.10 -22.26 -10.86
C ALA A 538 9.41 -22.06 -11.64
N ILE A 539 10.56 -22.34 -11.00
CA ILE A 539 11.89 -22.28 -11.65
C ILE A 539 11.99 -23.28 -12.79
N VAL A 540 11.61 -24.54 -12.56
CA VAL A 540 11.64 -25.59 -13.59
C VAL A 540 10.78 -25.19 -14.78
N ASN A 541 9.58 -24.66 -14.54
CA ASN A 541 8.67 -24.21 -15.59
C ASN A 541 9.23 -23.00 -16.35
N ALA A 542 9.96 -22.09 -15.68
CA ALA A 542 10.64 -20.99 -16.35
C ALA A 542 11.80 -21.49 -17.26
N PHE A 543 12.60 -22.45 -16.80
CA PHE A 543 13.63 -23.08 -17.63
C PHE A 543 13.04 -23.89 -18.79
N ASP A 544 11.94 -24.61 -18.56
CA ASP A 544 11.19 -25.30 -19.62
C ASP A 544 10.71 -24.31 -20.68
N ALA A 545 10.18 -23.16 -20.26
CA ALA A 545 9.78 -22.10 -21.18
C ALA A 545 10.97 -21.57 -21.99
N ILE A 546 12.16 -21.40 -21.40
CA ILE A 546 13.35 -21.01 -22.17
C ILE A 546 13.69 -22.08 -23.22
N PHE A 547 13.69 -23.35 -22.84
CA PHE A 547 13.95 -24.48 -23.74
C PHE A 547 12.98 -24.51 -24.92
N ARG A 548 11.69 -24.39 -24.59
CA ARG A 548 10.61 -24.47 -25.56
C ARG A 548 10.55 -23.26 -26.46
N LEU A 549 10.76 -22.04 -25.96
CA LEU A 549 10.68 -20.82 -26.76
C LEU A 549 11.94 -20.60 -27.63
N ASN A 550 13.12 -21.03 -27.18
CA ASN A 550 14.39 -20.86 -27.91
C ASN A 550 14.81 -22.08 -28.75
N ASN A 551 13.99 -23.14 -28.83
CA ASN A 551 14.32 -24.38 -29.54
C ASN A 551 15.67 -24.98 -29.13
N ILE A 552 15.97 -24.97 -27.82
CA ILE A 552 17.19 -25.57 -27.32
C ILE A 552 17.05 -27.08 -27.44
N SER A 553 17.92 -27.69 -28.26
CA SER A 553 18.13 -29.13 -28.31
C SER A 553 19.11 -29.51 -27.21
N TYR A 554 18.75 -30.49 -26.38
CA TYR A 554 19.63 -31.01 -25.33
C TYR A 554 20.43 -32.23 -25.79
#